data_AF-A0AAD5TP57-F1
#
_entry.id   AF-A0AAD5TP57-F1
#
_cell.length_a   1.000
_cell.length_b   1.000
_cell.length_c   1.000
_cell.angle_alpha   90.00
_cell.angle_beta   90.00
_cell.angle_gamma   90.00
#
_symmetry.space_group_name_H-M   'P 1'
#
loop_
_entity.id
_entity.type
_entity.pdbx_description
1 polymer ?
#
loop_
_entity_poly.entity_id
_entity_poly.type
_entity_poly.pdbx_seq_one_letter_code
_entity_poly.pdbx_strand_id
1 'polypeptide(L)'
;MVSLTVLSNKEEELIHNQLKKNALTNCQKYVEELVACTRNRTFSVYFACQEPTRALNACLAPYTTEAERDKLREVHLTKKKEWLKAGKPEVVPAAAEGTAAAGAVPRAPRPFTPEARK
;
A
#
# COMPACT_ATOMS: atom_id res chain seq x y z
N MET A 1 -19.62 -13.84 19.35
CA MET A 1 -18.43 -13.25 20.02
C MET A 1 -17.50 -12.78 18.90
N VAL A 2 -17.46 -11.48 18.59
CA VAL A 2 -16.66 -10.97 17.46
C VAL A 2 -15.20 -10.89 17.90
N SER A 3 -14.32 -11.63 17.23
CA SER A 3 -12.88 -11.61 17.49
C SER A 3 -12.27 -10.29 17.01
N LEU A 4 -12.18 -9.30 17.90
CA LEU A 4 -11.60 -7.97 17.62
C LEU A 4 -10.06 -7.96 17.61
N THR A 5 -9.44 -9.14 17.69
CA THR A 5 -8.00 -9.33 17.73
C THR A 5 -7.38 -9.51 16.34
N VAL A 6 -8.19 -9.79 15.32
CA VAL A 6 -7.73 -10.08 13.96
C VAL A 6 -8.34 -9.09 12.99
N LEU A 7 -7.48 -8.39 12.25
CA LEU A 7 -7.90 -7.50 11.18
C LEU A 7 -8.24 -8.33 9.94
N SER A 8 -9.31 -7.99 9.22
CA SER A 8 -9.66 -8.67 7.97
C SER A 8 -8.60 -8.38 6.90
N ASN A 9 -8.37 -9.32 5.97
CA ASN A 9 -7.44 -9.10 4.85
C ASN A 9 -7.71 -7.79 4.08
N LYS A 10 -8.98 -7.40 3.94
CA LYS A 10 -9.37 -6.13 3.29
C LYS A 10 -8.91 -4.92 4.11
N GLU A 11 -9.07 -4.98 5.42
CA GLU A 11 -8.66 -3.91 6.33
C GLU A 11 -7.12 -3.82 6.39
N GLU A 12 -6.41 -4.94 6.35
CA GLU A 12 -4.94 -4.94 6.26
C GLU A 12 -4.43 -4.33 4.95
N GLU A 13 -5.09 -4.63 3.83
CA GLU A 13 -4.76 -4.02 2.54
C GLU A 13 -5.00 -2.51 2.55
N LEU A 14 -6.09 -2.04 3.17
CA LEU A 14 -6.36 -0.61 3.33
C LEU A 14 -5.27 0.09 4.15
N ILE A 15 -4.83 -0.51 5.26
CA ILE A 15 -3.74 0.02 6.08
C ILE A 15 -2.44 0.06 5.28
N HIS A 16 -2.14 -1.01 4.55
CA HIS A 16 -0.93 -1.07 3.74
C HIS A 16 -0.94 -0.02 2.63
N ASN A 17 -2.11 0.23 2.02
CA ASN A 17 -2.29 1.29 1.03
C ASN A 17 -2.18 2.69 1.65
N GLN A 18 -2.72 2.92 2.84
CA GLN A 18 -2.56 4.18 3.58
C GLN A 18 -1.09 4.44 3.91
N LEU A 19 -0.38 3.42 4.41
CA LEU A 19 1.05 3.50 4.68
C LEU A 19 1.85 3.88 3.43
N LYS A 20 1.57 3.23 2.30
CA LYS A 20 2.22 3.55 1.01
C LYS A 20 1.93 4.97 0.56
N LYS A 21 0.69 5.43 0.66
CA LYS A 21 0.31 6.81 0.31
C LYS A 21 1.09 7.82 1.14
N ASN A 22 1.18 7.59 2.45
CA ASN A 22 1.94 8.45 3.35
C ASN A 22 3.43 8.45 2.99
N ALA A 23 4.02 7.29 2.71
CA ALA A 23 5.41 7.19 2.28
C ALA A 23 5.68 7.95 0.96
N LEU A 24 4.76 7.83 -0.01
CA LEU A 24 4.87 8.53 -1.30
C LEU A 24 4.76 10.05 -1.15
N THR A 25 3.88 10.55 -0.29
CA THR A 25 3.78 12.00 -0.02
C THR A 25 5.07 12.56 0.56
N ASN A 26 5.74 11.82 1.46
CA ASN A 26 7.01 12.25 2.03
C ASN A 26 8.17 12.16 1.03
N CYS A 27 8.15 11.17 0.12
CA CYS A 27 9.20 10.95 -0.86
C CYS A 27 8.91 11.53 -2.26
N GLN A 28 7.97 12.47 -2.37
CA GLN A 28 7.46 12.95 -3.65
C GLN A 28 8.54 13.51 -4.59
N LYS A 29 9.55 14.19 -4.03
CA LYS A 29 10.71 14.69 -4.78
C LYS A 29 11.44 13.58 -5.55
N TYR A 30 11.69 12.44 -4.92
CA TYR A 30 12.39 11.31 -5.54
C TYR A 30 11.51 10.59 -6.59
N VAL A 31 10.19 10.63 -6.40
CA VAL A 31 9.23 10.12 -7.39
C VAL A 31 9.28 10.97 -8.66
N GLU A 32 9.34 12.29 -8.53
CA GLU A 32 9.43 13.20 -9.68
C GLU A 32 10.73 13.00 -10.49
N GLU A 33 11.87 12.82 -9.81
CA GLU A 33 13.15 12.50 -10.46
C GLU A 33 13.11 11.17 -11.21
N LEU A 34 12.49 10.13 -10.60
CA LEU A 34 12.31 8.85 -11.26
C LEU A 34 11.39 8.98 -12.49
N VAL A 35 10.28 9.72 -12.37
CA VAL A 35 9.33 9.97 -13.47
C VAL A 35 10.00 10.76 -14.60
N ALA A 36 10.86 11.72 -14.29
CA ALA A 36 11.64 12.44 -15.30
C ALA A 36 12.56 11.51 -16.10
N CYS A 37 13.19 10.54 -15.43
CA CYS A 37 14.03 9.55 -16.09
C CYS A 37 13.21 8.55 -16.95
N THR A 38 12.06 8.09 -16.44
CA THR A 38 11.23 7.10 -17.15
C THR A 38 10.48 7.69 -18.35
N ARG A 39 10.16 8.99 -18.36
CA ARG A 39 9.50 9.64 -19.50
C ARG A 39 10.29 9.54 -20.81
N ASN A 40 11.61 9.43 -20.74
CA ASN A 40 12.48 9.42 -21.91
C ASN A 40 12.83 8.01 -22.40
N ARG A 41 12.41 6.94 -21.70
CA ARG A 41 12.83 5.56 -22.00
C ARG A 41 11.66 4.59 -21.77
N THR A 42 11.41 3.70 -22.73
CA THR A 42 10.33 2.69 -22.62
C THR A 42 10.86 1.29 -22.32
N PHE A 43 11.98 0.88 -22.93
CA PHE A 43 12.49 -0.49 -22.84
C PHE A 43 13.66 -0.68 -21.85
N SER A 44 14.46 0.36 -21.59
CA SER A 44 15.69 0.27 -20.77
C SER A 44 15.59 1.00 -19.43
N VAL A 45 14.39 1.28 -18.94
CA VAL A 45 14.13 2.06 -17.72
C VAL A 45 14.84 1.48 -16.50
N TYR A 46 14.75 0.17 -16.32
CA TYR A 46 15.29 -0.50 -15.12
C TYR A 46 16.80 -0.31 -14.97
N PHE A 47 17.54 -0.36 -16.09
CA PHE A 47 18.99 -0.20 -16.08
C PHE A 47 19.41 1.27 -16.12
N ALA A 48 18.74 2.09 -16.92
CA ALA A 48 19.10 3.49 -17.11
C ALA A 48 18.69 4.40 -15.93
N CYS A 49 17.63 4.04 -15.21
CA CYS A 49 17.10 4.82 -14.07
C CYS A 49 17.40 4.14 -12.73
N GLN A 50 18.45 3.31 -12.65
CA GLN A 50 18.78 2.60 -11.42
C GLN A 50 19.11 3.56 -10.26
N GLU A 51 19.83 4.65 -10.55
CA GLU A 51 20.24 5.64 -9.57
C GLU A 51 19.05 6.35 -8.89
N PRO A 52 18.11 6.99 -9.63
CA PRO A 52 16.93 7.59 -9.00
C PRO A 52 16.01 6.53 -8.36
N THR A 53 15.97 5.30 -8.88
CA THR A 53 15.22 4.19 -8.26
C THR A 53 15.80 3.82 -6.89
N ARG A 54 17.12 3.78 -6.75
CA ARG A 54 17.80 3.52 -5.47
C ARG A 54 17.55 4.65 -4.47
N ALA A 55 17.62 5.90 -4.91
CA ALA A 55 17.34 7.06 -4.06
C ALA A 55 15.89 7.04 -3.54
N LEU A 56 14.91 6.74 -4.42
CA LEU A 56 13.51 6.58 -4.02
C LEU A 56 13.34 5.45 -3.00
N ASN A 57 13.94 4.27 -3.25
CA ASN A 57 13.84 3.14 -2.32
C ASN A 57 14.50 3.44 -0.97
N ALA A 58 15.62 4.17 -0.95
CA ALA A 58 16.27 4.60 0.28
C ALA A 58 15.36 5.54 1.09
N CYS A 59 14.60 6.42 0.43
CA CYS A 59 13.61 7.27 1.09
C CYS A 59 12.42 6.47 1.63
N LEU A 60 11.93 5.48 0.88
CA LEU A 60 10.77 4.68 1.28
C LEU A 60 11.04 3.70 2.42
N ALA A 61 12.27 3.16 2.50
CA ALA A 61 12.67 2.16 3.49
C ALA A 61 12.27 2.48 4.95
N PRO A 62 12.53 3.68 5.50
CA PRO A 62 12.13 4.03 6.87
C PRO A 62 10.62 4.15 7.08
N TYR A 63 9.84 4.45 6.03
CA TYR A 63 8.38 4.63 6.15
C TYR A 63 7.60 3.32 5.95
N THR A 64 8.20 2.32 5.32
CA THR A 64 7.58 1.01 5.05
C THR A 64 7.98 -0.08 6.03
N THR A 65 8.43 0.29 7.23
CA THR A 65 8.81 -0.64 8.30
C THR A 65 7.60 -1.38 8.87
N GLU A 66 7.88 -2.55 9.43
CA GLU A 66 6.88 -3.35 10.15
C GLU A 66 6.32 -2.58 11.37
N ALA A 67 7.17 -1.81 12.06
CA ALA A 67 6.78 -0.99 13.21
C ALA A 67 5.78 0.12 12.86
N GLU A 68 5.99 0.87 11.76
CA GLU A 68 5.03 1.88 11.28
C GLU A 68 3.69 1.26 10.91
N ARG A 69 3.72 0.07 10.29
CA ARG A 69 2.51 -0.68 9.93
C ARG A 69 1.74 -1.13 11.18
N ASP A 70 2.43 -1.58 12.23
CA ASP A 70 1.79 -2.04 13.46
C ASP A 70 1.14 -0.88 14.23
N LYS A 71 1.76 0.30 14.27
CA LYS A 71 1.15 1.53 14.83
C LYS A 71 -0.18 1.85 14.13
N LEU A 72 -0.24 1.76 12.80
CA LEU A 72 -1.47 2.01 12.04
C LEU A 72 -2.54 0.94 12.32
N ARG A 73 -2.14 -0.32 12.50
CA ARG A 73 -3.06 -1.39 12.91
C ARG A 73 -3.67 -1.11 14.27
N GLU A 74 -2.88 -0.69 15.24
CA GLU A 74 -3.37 -0.36 16.58
C GLU A 74 -4.42 0.76 16.54
N VAL A 75 -4.16 1.82 15.77
CA VAL A 75 -5.10 2.94 15.58
C VAL A 75 -6.41 2.48 14.92
N HIS A 76 -6.34 1.60 13.92
CA HIS A 76 -7.55 1.03 13.30
C HIS A 76 -8.34 0.14 14.26
N LEU A 77 -7.65 -0.63 15.10
CA LEU A 77 -8.27 -1.48 16.11
C LEU A 77 -8.92 -0.65 17.23
N THR A 78 -8.32 0.46 17.67
CA THR A 78 -8.94 1.36 18.66
C THR A 78 -10.19 2.03 18.11
N LYS A 79 -10.12 2.59 16.89
CA LYS A 79 -11.27 3.21 16.20
C LYS A 79 -12.43 2.20 16.06
N LYS A 80 -12.12 0.94 15.72
CA LYS A 80 -13.12 -0.13 15.62
C LYS A 80 -13.74 -0.48 16.98
N LYS A 81 -12.95 -0.53 18.06
CA LYS A 81 -13.45 -0.75 19.43
C LYS A 81 -14.39 0.37 19.86
N GLU A 82 -14.05 1.61 19.58
CA GLU A 82 -14.88 2.78 19.89
C GLU A 82 -16.20 2.78 19.11
N TRP A 83 -16.13 2.48 17.81
CA TRP A 83 -17.31 2.34 16.94
C TRP A 83 -18.30 1.28 17.46
N LEU A 84 -17.79 0.14 17.94
CA LEU A 84 -18.63 -0.93 18.49
C LEU A 84 -19.22 -0.57 19.86
N LYS A 85 -18.47 0.15 20.70
CA LYS A 85 -18.99 0.66 21.99
C LYS A 85 -20.15 1.64 21.81
N ALA A 86 -20.19 2.36 20.69
CA ALA A 86 -21.27 3.29 20.37
C ALA A 86 -22.60 2.60 19.96
N GLY A 87 -22.69 1.26 20.00
CA GLY A 87 -23.97 0.54 20.00
C GLY A 87 -24.73 0.49 18.66
N LYS A 88 -24.06 0.68 17.53
CA LYS A 88 -24.68 0.60 16.20
C LYS A 88 -24.39 -0.77 15.55
N PRO A 89 -25.39 -1.66 15.34
CA PRO A 89 -25.13 -3.00 14.82
C PRO A 89 -24.90 -2.97 13.30
N GLU A 90 -23.88 -3.73 12.88
CA GLU A 90 -23.68 -4.36 11.56
C GLU A 90 -23.80 -3.47 10.30
N VAL A 91 -22.75 -2.72 9.97
CA VAL A 91 -21.85 -2.99 8.82
C VAL A 91 -20.56 -2.22 9.10
N VAL A 92 -19.40 -2.88 9.00
CA VAL A 92 -18.08 -2.23 9.07
C VAL A 92 -18.04 -1.10 8.03
N PRO A 93 -17.85 0.18 8.40
CA PRO A 93 -17.76 1.23 7.39
C PRO A 93 -16.41 1.07 6.70
N ALA A 94 -16.44 0.41 5.54
CA ALA A 94 -15.43 0.50 4.49
C ALA A 94 -15.31 1.92 3.88
N ALA A 95 -15.85 2.94 4.54
CA ALA A 95 -16.12 4.25 4.00
C ALA A 95 -16.03 5.33 5.09
N ALA A 96 -14.83 5.56 5.61
CA ALA A 96 -14.47 6.86 6.14
C ALA A 96 -12.95 7.01 6.00
N GLU A 97 -12.58 7.78 4.98
CA GLU A 97 -11.26 8.41 4.75
C GLU A 97 -10.37 7.75 3.67
N GLY A 98 -10.55 8.24 2.43
CA GLY A 98 -9.51 8.20 1.40
C GLY A 98 -9.91 7.77 -0.02
N THR A 99 -11.10 8.12 -0.51
CA THR A 99 -11.40 8.12 -1.95
C THR A 99 -10.61 9.23 -2.63
N ALA A 100 -9.31 8.97 -2.83
CA ALA A 100 -8.48 9.65 -3.81
C ALA A 100 -7.79 8.54 -4.61
N ALA A 101 -8.27 8.40 -5.84
CA ALA A 101 -7.76 7.52 -6.87
C ALA A 101 -6.29 7.83 -7.16
N ALA A 102 -5.49 6.79 -7.40
CA ALA A 102 -4.43 6.78 -8.41
C ALA A 102 -3.74 5.41 -8.43
N GLY A 103 -3.77 4.74 -9.59
CA GLY A 103 -2.69 3.84 -9.98
C GLY A 103 -2.81 2.36 -9.59
N ALA A 104 -3.97 1.73 -9.76
CA ALA A 104 -3.97 0.30 -10.03
C ALA A 104 -3.38 0.10 -11.44
N VAL A 105 -2.08 -0.20 -11.53
CA VAL A 105 -1.55 -0.81 -12.75
C VAL A 105 -2.24 -2.17 -12.86
N PRO A 106 -3.00 -2.47 -13.93
CA PRO A 106 -3.59 -3.77 -14.10
C PRO A 106 -2.44 -4.79 -14.20
N ARG A 107 -2.23 -5.56 -13.13
CA ARG A 107 -1.32 -6.69 -13.16
C ARG A 107 -2.00 -7.73 -14.05
N ALA A 108 -1.54 -7.83 -15.29
CA ALA A 108 -2.02 -8.83 -16.24
C ALA A 108 -2.07 -10.20 -15.56
N PRO A 109 -3.14 -11.00 -15.77
CA PRO A 109 -3.17 -12.36 -15.25
C PRO A 109 -1.96 -13.11 -15.79
N ARG A 110 -1.12 -13.64 -14.89
CA ARG A 110 -0.05 -14.54 -15.31
C ARG A 110 -0.72 -15.73 -16.02
N PRO A 111 -0.33 -16.09 -17.25
CA PRO A 111 -0.83 -17.29 -17.87
C PRO A 111 -0.44 -18.47 -16.97
N PHE A 112 -1.44 -19.24 -16.54
CA PHE A 112 -1.21 -20.58 -16.00
C PHE A 112 -0.63 -21.39 -17.17
N THR A 113 0.67 -21.65 -17.14
CA THR A 113 1.30 -22.64 -18.02
C THR A 113 1.21 -23.99 -17.33
N PRO A 114 0.32 -24.92 -17.75
CA PRO A 114 0.42 -26.32 -17.36
C PRO A 114 1.44 -27.00 -18.27
N GLU A 115 2.73 -26.92 -17.94
CA GLU A 115 3.74 -27.71 -18.65
C GLU A 115 4.46 -28.68 -17.71
N ALA A 116 4.34 -29.95 -18.09
CA ALA A 116 5.26 -31.05 -17.83
C ALA A 116 5.42 -31.55 -16.38
N ARG A 117 4.45 -32.33 -15.93
CA ARG A 117 4.74 -33.50 -15.08
C ARG A 117 5.09 -34.65 -16.00
N LYS A 118 6.38 -34.87 -16.21
CA LYS A 118 6.92 -36.10 -16.77
C LYS A 118 7.07 -37.14 -15.68
#